data_AF-A0A7X5WQQ3-F1
#
_entry.id   AF-A0A7X5WQQ3-F1
#
_cell.length_a   1.000
_cell.length_b   1.000
_cell.length_c   1.000
_cell.angle_alpha   90.00
_cell.angle_beta   90.00
_cell.angle_gamma   90.00
#
_symmetry.space_group_name_H-M   'P 1'
#
loop_
_entity.id
_entity.type
_entity.pdbx_description
1 polymer ?
#
loop_
_entity_poly.entity_id
_entity_poly.type
_entity_poly.pdbx_seq_one_letter_code
_entity_poly.pdbx_strand_id
1 'polypeptide(L)' 'LDAVIGMVEDERYCPDVMKQVSALQGSLEKVNRVLLQNHVETCVMHAVEEGRSEQVVDELMETLRYTPAVTGPTHQE' A
#
# COMPACT_ATOMS: atom_id res chain seq x y z
N LEU A 1 -13.70 6.81 3.36
CA LEU A 1 -12.92 7.98 3.84
C LEU A 1 -13.86 9.05 4.39
N ASP A 2 -14.98 9.32 3.72
CA ASP A 2 -16.00 10.31 4.08
C ASP A 2 -16.42 10.28 5.56
N ALA A 3 -16.59 9.10 6.16
CA ALA A 3 -16.91 8.98 7.58
C ALA A 3 -15.86 9.62 8.51
N VAL A 4 -14.57 9.49 8.20
CA VAL A 4 -13.48 10.10 8.98
C VAL A 4 -13.36 11.60 8.69
N ILE A 5 -13.63 12.02 7.45
CA ILE A 5 -13.70 13.44 7.08
C ILE A 5 -14.83 14.13 7.87
N GLY A 6 -16.02 13.51 7.92
CA GLY A 6 -17.13 14.00 8.71
C GLY A 6 -16.81 14.09 10.21
N MET A 7 -15.99 13.18 10.75
CA MET A 7 -15.54 13.31 12.15
C MET A 7 -14.69 14.56 12.41
N VAL A 8 -13.94 15.03 11.41
CA VAL A 8 -13.15 16.27 11.51
C VAL A 8 -14.06 17.48 11.42
N GLU A 9 -15.02 17.47 10.48
CA GLU A 9 -16.01 18.53 10.29
C GLU A 9 -16.92 18.69 11.52
N ASP A 10 -17.25 17.58 12.19
CA ASP A 10 -18.00 17.51 13.45
C ASP A 10 -17.17 17.91 14.69
N GLU A 11 -15.90 18.30 14.53
CA GLU A 11 -14.97 18.64 15.63
C GLU A 11 -14.89 17.53 16.71
N ARG A 12 -14.93 16.26 16.29
CA ARG A 12 -14.85 15.10 17.21
C ARG A 12 -13.49 15.09 17.93
N TYR A 13 -13.47 14.48 19.10
CA TYR A 13 -12.27 14.39 19.93
C TYR A 13 -11.06 13.83 19.15
N CYS A 14 -9.99 14.63 19.05
CA CYS A 14 -8.88 14.37 18.14
C CYS A 14 -8.27 12.96 18.29
N PRO A 15 -8.04 12.43 19.51
CA PRO A 15 -7.55 11.06 19.68
C PRO A 15 -8.44 9.98 19.05
N ASP A 16 -9.74 10.17 18.98
CA ASP A 16 -10.64 9.19 18.37
C ASP A 16 -10.61 9.28 16.84
N VAL A 17 -10.51 10.49 16.28
CA VAL A 17 -10.26 10.69 14.84
C VAL A 17 -8.94 10.02 14.45
N MET A 18 -7.87 10.25 15.22
CA MET A 18 -6.55 9.66 14.97
C MET A 18 -6.60 8.12 14.99
N LYS A 19 -7.33 7.50 15.94
CA LYS A 19 -7.53 6.04 15.95
C LYS A 19 -8.18 5.54 14.67
N GLN A 20 -9.20 6.25 14.14
CA GLN A 20 -9.86 5.86 12.90
C GLN A 20 -8.94 6.00 11.68
N VAL A 21 -8.14 7.07 11.63
CA VAL A 21 -7.12 7.25 10.58
C VAL A 21 -6.12 6.09 10.61
N SER A 22 -5.58 5.74 11.78
CA SER A 22 -4.64 4.62 11.90
C SER A 22 -5.27 3.27 11.52
N ALA A 23 -6.54 3.03 11.85
CA ALA A 23 -7.26 1.83 11.44
C ALA A 23 -7.43 1.74 9.92
N LEU A 24 -7.73 2.86 9.25
CA LEU A 24 -7.81 2.93 7.80
C LEU A 24 -6.44 2.69 7.15
N GLN A 25 -5.38 3.32 7.64
CA GLN A 25 -4.02 3.09 7.17
C GLN A 25 -3.63 1.61 7.26
N GLY A 26 -3.89 0.96 8.39
CA GLY A 26 -3.63 -0.48 8.55
C GLY A 26 -4.45 -1.37 7.60
N SER A 27 -5.69 -0.97 7.28
CA SER A 27 -6.54 -1.68 6.33
C SER A 27 -6.04 -1.51 4.89
N LEU A 28 -5.63 -0.31 4.50
CA LEU A 28 -5.03 -0.03 3.19
C LEU A 28 -3.70 -0.77 2.99
N GLU A 29 -2.87 -0.83 4.04
CA GLU A 29 -1.64 -1.62 4.03
C GLU A 29 -1.92 -3.11 3.76
N LYS A 30 -2.97 -3.66 4.38
CA LYS A 30 -3.40 -5.04 4.11
C LYS A 30 -3.84 -5.22 2.64
N VAL A 31 -4.56 -4.26 2.08
CA VAL A 31 -4.97 -4.29 0.66
C VAL A 31 -3.74 -4.25 -0.25
N ASN A 32 -2.77 -3.38 0.01
CA ASN A 32 -1.54 -3.29 -0.78
C ASN A 32 -0.78 -4.62 -0.79
N ARG A 33 -0.68 -5.32 0.34
CA ARG A 33 -0.05 -6.65 0.41
C ARG A 33 -0.77 -7.69 -0.46
N VAL A 34 -2.10 -7.69 -0.46
CA VAL A 34 -2.89 -8.60 -1.32
C VAL A 34 -2.68 -8.28 -2.80
N LEU A 35 -2.65 -6.99 -3.17
CA LEU A 35 -2.39 -6.56 -4.54
C LEU A 35 -0.97 -6.93 -4.99
N LEU A 36 0.03 -6.70 -4.14
CA LEU A 36 1.43 -7.08 -4.42
C LEU A 36 1.57 -8.59 -4.63
N GLN A 37 0.96 -9.39 -3.75
CA GLN A 37 0.95 -10.85 -3.91
C GLN A 37 0.35 -11.26 -5.26
N ASN A 38 -0.82 -10.72 -5.61
CA ASN A 38 -1.46 -11.01 -6.90
C ASN A 38 -0.59 -10.59 -8.09
N HIS A 39 0.04 -9.41 -8.03
CA HIS A 39 0.93 -8.93 -9.09
C HIS A 39 2.14 -9.86 -9.30
N VAL A 40 2.74 -10.35 -8.20
CA VAL A 40 3.82 -11.34 -8.28
C VAL A 40 3.32 -12.66 -8.86
N GLU A 41 2.18 -13.18 -8.41
CA GLU A 41 1.64 -14.46 -8.88
C GLU A 41 1.17 -14.44 -10.34
N THR A 42 0.82 -13.27 -10.88
CA THR A 42 0.24 -13.14 -12.22
C THR A 42 1.17 -12.41 -13.20
N CYS A 43 1.28 -11.09 -13.07
CA CYS A 43 2.03 -10.22 -13.97
C CYS A 43 3.52 -10.60 -14.05
N VAL A 44 4.16 -10.80 -12.89
CA VAL A 44 5.60 -11.14 -12.82
C VAL A 44 5.85 -12.52 -13.41
N MET A 45 5.06 -13.53 -13.03
CA MET A 45 5.21 -14.90 -13.56
C MET A 45 5.04 -14.94 -15.08
N HIS A 46 4.01 -14.31 -15.63
CA HIS A 46 3.81 -14.25 -17.08
C HIS A 46 4.96 -13.55 -17.81
N ALA A 47 5.46 -12.43 -17.27
CA ALA A 47 6.58 -11.71 -17.90
C ALA A 47 7.88 -12.53 -17.88
N VAL A 48 8.10 -13.33 -16.84
CA VAL A 48 9.23 -14.27 -16.78
C VAL A 48 9.12 -15.34 -17.85
N GLU A 49 7.93 -15.92 -18.05
CA GLU A 49 7.67 -16.92 -19.10
C GLU A 49 7.88 -16.35 -20.52
N GLU A 50 7.60 -15.07 -20.71
CA GLU A 50 7.81 -14.36 -21.98
C GLU A 50 9.25 -13.86 -22.20
N GLY A 51 10.17 -14.12 -21.26
CA GLY A 51 11.55 -13.66 -21.34
C GLY A 51 11.74 -12.16 -21.08
N ARG A 52 10.77 -11.49 -20.45
CA ARG A 52 10.79 -10.06 -20.07
C ARG A 52 11.17 -9.84 -18.60
N SER A 53 12.02 -10.71 -18.06
CA SER A 53 12.36 -10.74 -16.63
C SER A 53 13.02 -9.45 -16.12
N GLU A 54 13.90 -8.83 -16.90
CA GLU A 54 14.59 -7.58 -16.50
C GLU A 54 13.60 -6.43 -16.31
N GLN A 55 12.73 -6.20 -17.30
CA GLN A 55 11.72 -5.13 -17.25
C GLN A 55 10.74 -5.31 -16.09
N VAL A 56 10.26 -6.54 -15.86
CA VAL A 56 9.27 -6.77 -14.80
C VAL A 56 9.89 -6.71 -13.40
N VAL A 57 11.18 -7.01 -13.26
CA VAL A 57 11.89 -6.82 -12.00
C VAL A 57 12.01 -5.32 -11.67
N ASP A 58 12.32 -4.48 -12.64
CA ASP A 58 12.37 -3.03 -12.43
C ASP A 58 11.00 -2.47 -12.02
N GLU A 59 9.93 -2.90 -12.69
CA GLU A 59 8.54 -2.55 -12.34
C GLU A 59 8.17 -3.02 -10.93
N LEU A 60 8.53 -4.25 -10.57
CA LEU A 60 8.28 -4.78 -9.22
C LEU A 60 9.03 -3.96 -8.16
N MET A 61 10.30 -3.61 -8.41
CA MET A 61 11.10 -2.80 -7.50
C MET A 61 10.54 -1.39 -7.32
N GLU A 62 9.98 -0.79 -8.37
CA GLU A 62 9.24 0.47 -8.26
C GLU A 62 7.97 0.29 -7.42
N THR A 63 7.20 -0.77 -7.68
CA THR A 63 5.94 -1.07 -6.98
C THR A 63 6.15 -1.28 -5.48
N LEU A 64 7.25 -1.93 -5.08
CA LEU A 64 7.59 -2.16 -3.68
C LEU A 64 7.70 -0.86 -2.87
N ARG A 65 8.07 0.26 -3.48
CA ARG A 65 8.15 1.58 -2.81
C ARG A 65 6.81 2.06 -2.25
N TYR A 66 5.70 1.56 -2.81
CA TYR A 66 4.34 1.87 -2.34
C TYR A 66 3.83 0.89 -1.29
N THR A 67 4.66 -0.07 -0.86
CA THR A 67 4.34 -1.04 0.19
C THR A 67 5.34 -0.91 1.34
N PRO A 68 5.17 0.09 2.23
CA PRO A 68 6.10 0.38 3.31
C PRO A 68 6.39 -0.80 4.25
N ALA A 69 5.48 -1.77 4.35
CA ALA A 69 5.75 -2.98 5.12
C ALA A 69 6.89 -3.84 4.58
N VAL A 70 7.21 -3.74 3.28
CA VAL A 70 8.25 -4.55 2.63
C VAL A 70 9.56 -3.77 2.50
N THR A 71 9.49 -2.44 2.30
CA THR A 71 10.67 -1.58 2.15
C THR A 71 11.14 -0.92 3.45
N GLY A 72 10.38 -1.08 4.55
CA GLY A 72 10.56 -0.30 5.77
C GLY A 72 9.95 1.11 5.66
N PRO A 73 9.88 1.86 6.77
CA PRO A 73 9.46 3.25 6.71
C PRO A 73 10.45 4.00 5.80
N THR A 74 9.95 4.64 4.75
CA THR A 74 10.67 5.72 4.08
C THR A 74 10.89 6.81 5.13
N HIS A 75 12.03 6.78 5.80
CA HIS A 75 12.57 7.98 6.41
C HIS A 75 12.82 8.95 5.25
N GLN A 76 11.89 9.88 5.03
CA GLN A 76 12.20 11.11 4.34
C GLN A 76 13.10 11.89 5.30
N GLU A 77 14.40 11.90 5.00
CA GLU A 77 15.35 12.88 5.53
C GLU A 77 14.99 14.28 5.02
#